data_AF-A0A4Q7J6I9-F1
#
_entry.id   AF-A0A4Q7J6I9-F1
#
_cell.length_a   1.000
_cell.length_b   1.000
_cell.length_c   1.000
_cell.angle_alpha   90.00
_cell.angle_beta   90.00
_cell.angle_gamma   90.00
#
_symmetry.space_group_name_H-M   'P 1'
#
loop_
_entity.id
_entity.type
_entity.pdbx_description
1 polymer ?
#
loop_
_entity_poly.entity_id
_entity_poly.type
_entity_poly.pdbx_seq_one_letter_code
_entity_poly.pdbx_strand_id
1 'polypeptide(L)'
;MTGFNVVGDDLSAHASHLDGLTDRLGTALSAAQTAAMSDDCYGLLCSFIPPIINPMEEQAIDTLKSAQDAMGTTAGNIRTTATTYTERDNDMAQPFVGVEIDGQQV
;
A
#
# COMPACT_ATOMS: atom_id res chain seq x y z
N MET A 1 -1.41 -30.00 8.73
CA MET A 1 -2.40 -29.05 8.16
C MET A 1 -1.72 -27.70 8.06
N THR A 2 -1.31 -27.24 6.88
CA THR A 2 -0.54 -25.98 6.71
C THR A 2 -0.96 -25.18 5.47
N GLY A 3 -2.19 -25.36 4.98
CA GLY A 3 -2.62 -24.79 3.70
C GLY A 3 -2.85 -23.27 3.73
N PHE A 4 -3.51 -22.75 4.76
CA PHE A 4 -3.95 -21.34 4.78
C PHE A 4 -3.02 -20.39 5.53
N ASN A 5 -2.25 -20.88 6.52
CA ASN A 5 -1.27 -20.03 7.22
C ASN A 5 -0.21 -19.46 6.25
N VAL A 6 0.31 -20.29 5.34
CA VAL A 6 1.29 -19.86 4.34
C VAL A 6 0.70 -18.77 3.43
N VAL A 7 -0.57 -18.90 3.05
CA VAL A 7 -1.27 -17.91 2.22
C VAL A 7 -1.49 -16.60 2.99
N GLY A 8 -1.85 -16.65 4.28
CA GLY A 8 -1.98 -15.46 5.13
C GLY A 8 -0.66 -14.71 5.30
N ASP A 9 0.44 -15.44 5.49
CA ASP A 9 1.79 -14.88 5.62
C ASP A 9 2.25 -14.23 4.31
N ASP A 10 2.01 -14.88 3.16
CA ASP A 10 2.34 -14.34 1.83
C ASP A 10 1.56 -13.05 1.52
N LEU A 11 0.27 -13.01 1.86
CA LEU A 11 -0.55 -11.80 1.70
C LEU A 11 -0.04 -10.67 2.60
N SER A 12 0.34 -10.97 3.84
CA SER A 12 0.91 -9.99 4.77
C SER A 12 2.23 -9.43 4.24
N ALA A 13 3.11 -10.29 3.73
CA ALA A 13 4.36 -9.89 3.10
C ALA A 13 4.12 -9.04 1.85
N HIS A 14 3.12 -9.38 1.02
CA HIS A 14 2.76 -8.56 -0.14
C HIS A 14 2.28 -7.17 0.27
N ALA A 15 1.43 -7.06 1.29
CA ALA A 15 1.00 -5.77 1.82
C ALA A 15 2.19 -4.92 2.30
N SER A 16 3.20 -5.51 2.95
CA SER A 16 4.43 -4.81 3.32
C SER A 16 5.23 -4.31 2.12
N HIS A 17 5.28 -5.05 1.01
CA HIS A 17 5.90 -4.54 -0.22
C HIS A 17 5.14 -3.34 -0.80
N LEU A 18 3.82 -3.31 -0.67
CA LEU A 18 3.01 -2.17 -1.09
C LEU A 18 3.21 -0.95 -0.20
N ASP A 19 3.47 -1.12 1.09
CA ASP A 19 3.90 0.00 1.96
C ASP A 19 5.21 0.60 1.46
N GLY A 20 6.19 -0.24 1.14
CA GLY A 20 7.46 0.23 0.60
C GLY A 20 7.30 1.00 -0.72
N LEU A 21 6.31 0.66 -1.55
CA LEU A 21 5.98 1.43 -2.74
C LEU A 21 5.24 2.73 -2.41
N THR A 22 4.37 2.72 -1.40
CA THR A 22 3.69 3.91 -0.86
C THR A 22 4.71 4.94 -0.35
N ASP A 23 5.76 4.50 0.36
CA ASP A 23 6.85 5.35 0.84
C ASP A 23 7.67 5.96 -0.31
N ARG A 24 7.93 5.17 -1.34
CA ARG A 24 8.64 5.64 -2.55
C ARG A 24 7.81 6.66 -3.32
N LEU A 25 6.49 6.47 -3.40
CA LEU A 25 5.58 7.46 -3.98
C LEU A 25 5.55 8.74 -3.15
N GLY A 26 5.55 8.65 -1.81
CA GLY A 26 5.69 9.81 -0.92
C GLY A 26 7.01 10.56 -1.12
N THR A 27 8.11 9.83 -1.32
CA THR A 27 9.41 10.42 -1.66
C THR A 27 9.36 11.15 -3.01
N ALA A 28 8.76 10.52 -4.03
CA ALA A 28 8.59 11.15 -5.35
C ALA A 28 7.70 12.40 -5.29
N LEU A 29 6.63 12.37 -4.49
CA LEU A 29 5.73 13.50 -4.27
C LEU A 29 6.46 14.67 -3.58
N SER A 30 7.26 14.38 -2.55
CA SER A 30 8.10 15.40 -1.89
C SER A 30 9.12 16.01 -2.84
N ALA A 31 9.76 15.18 -3.67
CA ALA A 31 10.68 15.66 -4.70
C ALA A 31 9.97 16.52 -5.76
N ALA A 32 8.78 16.12 -6.22
CA ALA A 32 7.98 16.88 -7.18
C ALA A 32 7.60 18.26 -6.62
N GLN A 33 7.15 18.32 -5.36
CA GLN A 33 6.83 19.60 -4.70
C GLN A 33 8.05 20.49 -4.49
N THR A 34 9.23 19.90 -4.30
CA THR A 34 10.50 20.64 -4.18
C THR A 34 10.99 21.14 -5.54
N ALA A 35 10.77 20.35 -6.59
CA ALA A 35 11.16 20.69 -7.96
C ALA A 35 10.21 21.67 -8.63
N ALA A 36 8.95 21.76 -8.18
CA ALA A 36 8.00 22.77 -8.62
C ALA A 36 8.60 24.17 -8.38
N MET A 37 8.81 24.89 -9.48
CA MET A 37 9.46 26.21 -9.45
C MET A 37 8.40 27.29 -9.23
N SER A 38 8.74 28.35 -8.48
CA SER A 38 7.87 29.52 -8.45
C SER A 38 7.91 30.23 -9.80
N ASP A 39 6.80 30.88 -10.16
CA ASP A 39 6.68 31.65 -11.41
C ASP A 39 7.83 32.68 -11.57
N ASP A 40 8.30 33.25 -10.46
CA ASP A 40 9.40 34.22 -10.42
C ASP A 40 10.75 33.62 -10.86
N CYS A 41 10.94 32.29 -10.76
CA CYS A 41 12.19 31.63 -11.13
C CYS A 41 12.42 31.56 -12.64
N TYR A 42 11.39 31.74 -13.47
CA TYR A 42 11.52 31.79 -14.92
C TYR A 42 12.13 33.11 -15.41
N GLY A 43 12.09 34.16 -14.58
CA GLY A 43 12.59 35.49 -14.94
C GLY A 43 11.74 36.18 -16.00
N LEU A 44 12.10 37.44 -16.28
CA LEU A 44 11.26 38.34 -17.11
C LEU A 44 11.07 37.85 -18.56
N LEU A 45 12.10 37.22 -19.14
CA LEU A 45 12.04 36.77 -20.55
C LEU A 45 11.15 35.53 -20.74
N CYS A 46 11.00 34.71 -19.70
CA CYS A 46 10.26 33.44 -19.77
C CYS A 46 8.97 33.47 -18.93
N SER A 47 8.46 34.65 -18.57
CA SER A 47 7.25 34.81 -17.74
C SER A 47 5.96 34.29 -18.39
N PHE A 48 5.99 33.94 -19.67
CA PHE A 48 4.87 33.34 -20.39
C PHE A 48 4.77 31.82 -20.21
N ILE A 49 5.83 31.18 -19.68
CA ILE A 49 5.92 29.73 -19.55
C ILE A 49 5.08 29.17 -18.38
N PRO A 50 5.03 29.77 -17.19
CA PRO A 50 4.33 29.18 -16.05
C PRO A 50 2.85 28.84 -16.31
N PRO A 51 2.04 29.70 -16.98
CA PRO A 51 0.66 29.35 -17.31
C PRO A 51 0.51 28.10 -18.21
N ILE A 52 1.56 27.70 -18.92
CA ILE A 52 1.56 26.53 -19.81
C ILE A 52 2.02 25.27 -19.05
N ILE A 53 3.00 25.39 -18.16
CA ILE A 53 3.65 24.26 -17.49
C ILE A 53 3.00 23.92 -16.15
N ASN A 54 2.62 24.91 -15.34
CA ASN A 54 2.08 24.70 -13.99
C ASN A 54 0.87 23.75 -13.96
N PRO A 55 -0.09 23.79 -14.91
CA PRO A 55 -1.21 22.84 -14.91
C PRO A 55 -0.77 21.38 -15.06
N MET A 56 0.30 21.14 -15.82
CA MET A 56 0.88 19.80 -15.98
C MET A 56 1.58 19.36 -14.70
N GLU A 57 2.30 20.26 -14.04
CA GLU A 57 2.97 19.99 -12.76
C GLU A 57 1.96 19.65 -11.66
N GLU A 58 0.88 20.44 -11.54
CA GLU A 58 -0.22 20.20 -10.61
C GLU A 58 -0.87 18.84 -10.84
N GLN A 59 -1.15 18.49 -12.11
CA GLN A 59 -1.70 17.19 -12.47
C GLN A 59 -0.76 16.02 -12.13
N ALA A 60 0.55 16.21 -12.31
CA ALA A 60 1.54 15.20 -11.95
C ALA A 60 1.59 14.97 -10.42
N ILE A 61 1.55 16.06 -9.64
CA ILE A 61 1.48 16.01 -8.17
C ILE A 61 0.22 15.27 -7.71
N ASP A 62 -0.94 15.60 -8.28
CA ASP A 62 -2.21 14.98 -7.91
C ASP A 62 -2.26 13.48 -8.29
N THR A 63 -1.66 13.13 -9.42
CA THR A 63 -1.54 11.73 -9.86
C THR A 63 -0.65 10.93 -8.91
N LEU A 64 0.49 11.49 -8.48
CA LEU A 64 1.38 10.84 -7.51
C LEU A 64 0.68 10.61 -6.17
N LYS A 65 -0.07 11.60 -5.70
CA LYS A 65 -0.86 11.50 -4.46
C LYS A 65 -1.94 10.43 -4.56
N SER A 66 -2.71 10.45 -5.65
CA SER A 66 -3.75 9.44 -5.91
C SER A 66 -3.17 8.03 -5.98
N ALA A 67 -1.99 7.87 -6.61
CA ALA A 67 -1.29 6.58 -6.65
C ALA A 67 -0.86 6.13 -5.24
N GLN A 68 -0.33 7.04 -4.41
CA GLN A 68 0.06 6.75 -3.04
C GLN A 68 -1.14 6.26 -2.21
N ASP A 69 -2.25 6.99 -2.27
CA ASP A 69 -3.48 6.65 -1.53
C ASP A 69 -4.08 5.32 -2.00
N ALA A 70 -4.07 5.06 -3.31
CA ALA A 70 -4.53 3.80 -3.88
C ALA A 70 -3.68 2.62 -3.40
N MET A 71 -2.35 2.76 -3.39
CA MET A 71 -1.43 1.72 -2.90
C MET A 71 -1.65 1.41 -1.41
N GLY A 72 -1.78 2.45 -0.58
CA GLY A 72 -2.08 2.30 0.85
C GLY A 72 -3.42 1.59 1.08
N THR A 73 -4.45 1.95 0.31
CA THR A 73 -5.76 1.29 0.34
C THR A 73 -5.67 -0.19 -0.05
N THR A 74 -4.96 -0.49 -1.14
CA THR A 74 -4.75 -1.88 -1.58
C THR A 74 -4.00 -2.69 -0.52
N ALA A 75 -2.95 -2.14 0.10
CA ALA A 75 -2.23 -2.79 1.19
C ALA A 75 -3.15 -3.10 2.38
N GLY A 76 -4.00 -2.14 2.78
CA GLY A 76 -5.00 -2.34 3.83
C GLY A 76 -6.01 -3.46 3.52
N ASN A 77 -6.51 -3.51 2.29
CA ASN A 77 -7.44 -4.54 1.84
C ASN A 77 -6.80 -5.94 1.84
N ILE A 78 -5.53 -6.04 1.43
CA ILE A 78 -4.78 -7.30 1.46
C ILE A 78 -4.56 -7.77 2.90
N ARG A 79 -4.20 -6.89 3.84
CA ARG A 79 -4.10 -7.25 5.26
C ARG A 79 -5.42 -7.74 5.84
N THR A 80 -6.51 -7.07 5.50
CA THR A 80 -7.85 -7.49 5.94
C THR A 80 -8.18 -8.89 5.42
N THR A 81 -7.80 -9.19 4.18
CA THR A 81 -7.95 -10.51 3.56
C THR A 81 -7.08 -11.56 4.27
N ALA A 82 -5.82 -11.24 4.56
CA ALA A 82 -4.91 -12.12 5.30
C ALA A 82 -5.48 -12.47 6.69
N THR A 83 -5.92 -11.47 7.44
CA THR A 83 -6.58 -11.67 8.75
C THR A 83 -7.81 -12.56 8.63
N THR A 84 -8.66 -12.31 7.64
CA THR A 84 -9.87 -13.13 7.41
C THR A 84 -9.52 -14.60 7.14
N TYR A 85 -8.46 -14.88 6.37
CA TYR A 85 -8.00 -16.25 6.15
C TYR A 85 -7.53 -16.92 7.45
N THR A 86 -6.71 -16.23 8.24
CA THR A 86 -6.19 -16.75 9.51
C THR A 86 -7.30 -16.99 10.53
N GLU A 87 -8.27 -16.09 10.64
CA GLU A 87 -9.44 -16.26 11.52
C GLU A 87 -10.27 -17.48 11.10
N ARG A 88 -10.55 -17.63 9.80
CA ARG A 88 -11.30 -18.78 9.28
C ARG A 88 -10.58 -20.11 9.50
N ASP A 89 -9.26 -20.14 9.32
CA ASP A 89 -8.46 -21.34 9.56
C ASP A 89 -8.47 -21.71 11.05
N ASN A 90 -8.31 -20.74 11.94
CA ASN A 90 -8.40 -20.94 13.38
C ASN A 90 -9.77 -21.47 13.79
N ASP A 91 -10.87 -20.86 13.33
CA ASP A 91 -12.24 -21.29 13.61
C ASP A 91 -12.49 -22.74 13.15
N MET A 92 -11.96 -23.13 11.99
CA MET A 92 -12.05 -24.50 11.50
C MET A 92 -11.14 -25.47 12.25
N ALA A 93 -9.99 -25.03 12.76
CA ALA A 93 -9.05 -25.86 13.50
C ALA A 93 -9.53 -26.16 14.93
N GLN A 94 -10.18 -25.19 15.61
CA GLN A 94 -10.68 -25.30 16.99
C GLN A 94 -11.34 -26.66 17.34
N PRO A 95 -12.31 -27.20 16.57
CA PRO A 95 -12.94 -28.48 16.89
C PRO A 95 -11.99 -29.68 16.83
N PHE A 96 -10.90 -29.61 16.06
CA PHE A 96 -9.92 -30.69 15.95
C PHE A 96 -8.87 -30.65 17.06
N VAL A 97 -8.55 -29.47 17.60
CA VAL A 97 -7.64 -29.34 18.76
C VAL A 97 -8.23 -30.01 20.01
N GLY A 98 -9.56 -30.01 20.15
CA GLY A 98 -10.26 -30.70 21.25
C GLY A 98 -10.27 -32.23 21.12
N VAL A 99 -10.22 -32.79 19.91
CA VAL A 99 -10.23 -34.24 19.66
C VAL A 99 -8.89 -34.88 19.95
N GLU A 100 -7.79 -34.16 19.76
CA GLU A 100 -6.43 -34.67 20.04
C GLU A 100 -6.16 -34.86 21.54
N ILE A 101 -6.91 -34.15 22.40
CA ILE A 101 -6.82 -34.28 23.87
C ILE A 101 -7.63 -35.47 24.41
N ASP A 102 -8.68 -35.91 23.70
CA ASP A 102 -9.55 -37.03 24.11
C ASP A 102 -9.11 -38.39 23.51
N GLY A 103 -8.10 -38.38 22.64
CA GLY A 103 -7.66 -39.55 21.87
C GLY A 103 -6.49 -40.36 22.45
N GLN A 104 -5.92 -40.01 23.61
CA GLN A 104 -4.85 -40.79 24.25
C GLN A 104 -5.31 -41.49 25.53
N GLN A 105 -6.05 -42.60 25.34
CA GLN A 105 -5.84 -43.92 25.97
C GLN A 105 -6.92 -44.90 25.50
N VAL A 106 -6.67 -45.68 24.43
CA VAL A 106 -6.43 -47.14 24.40
C VAL A 106 -5.87 -47.52 23.03
#